data_AF-A0A852WPE4-F1
#
_entry.id   AF-A0A852WPE4-F1
#
_cell.length_a   1.000
_cell.length_b   1.000
_cell.length_c   1.000
_cell.angle_alpha   90.00
_cell.angle_beta   90.00
_cell.angle_gamma   90.00
#
_symmetry.space_group_name_H-M   'P 1'
#
loop_
_entity.id
_entity.type
_entity.pdbx_description
1 polymer ?
#
loop_
_entity_poly.entity_id
_entity_poly.type
_entity_poly.pdbx_seq_one_letter_code
_entity_poly.pdbx_strand_id
1 'polypeptide(L)'
;MRAASMVAVSFRCGHGAEAGAAGAVALSRVCPLCMLLHETQRSRAELLSRVAPPQRAALARETRIGASYDWRCARGHDRYPATVGEVLTGPSCAKCRSNAAAPGARREAGVAFMKPGLRLGTSQVEQRLRMLLGERIRLHHRVNAVRTARMFYGKQEVWPDILVPQLRIAIEYDDPGRSRRAHLGLKEASDIEKDEVLREVGWEVIRIRAGGLEALGPYSIVCRGLTLAVVDEVVALMRRIRGDAAVERLLIPQQHAM
;
A
#
# COMPACT_ATOMS: atom_id res chain seq x y z
N MET A 1 -38.34 -17.56 -12.95
CA MET A 1 -37.32 -16.72 -12.27
C MET A 1 -37.32 -15.36 -12.94
N ARG A 2 -37.78 -14.30 -12.25
CA ARG A 2 -37.73 -12.93 -12.77
C ARG A 2 -36.27 -12.47 -12.82
N ALA A 3 -35.77 -12.10 -14.00
CA ALA A 3 -34.50 -11.44 -14.13
C ALA A 3 -34.52 -10.16 -13.27
N ALA A 4 -33.62 -10.05 -12.31
CA ALA A 4 -33.45 -8.82 -11.55
C ALA A 4 -33.11 -7.72 -12.56
N SER A 5 -34.01 -6.74 -12.73
CA SER A 5 -33.75 -5.57 -13.55
C SER A 5 -32.59 -4.81 -12.90
N MET A 6 -31.39 -4.95 -13.45
CA MET A 6 -30.23 -4.21 -12.95
C MET A 6 -30.43 -2.74 -13.31
N VAL A 7 -30.70 -1.92 -12.30
CA VAL A 7 -30.74 -0.47 -12.45
C VAL A 7 -29.38 0.00 -12.97
N ALA A 8 -29.39 0.69 -14.11
CA ALA A 8 -28.19 1.26 -14.68
C ALA A 8 -27.67 2.38 -13.76
N VAL A 9 -26.36 2.46 -13.53
CA VAL A 9 -25.77 3.45 -12.62
C VAL A 9 -24.67 4.22 -13.34
N SER A 10 -24.68 5.54 -13.23
CA SER A 10 -23.59 6.41 -13.66
C SER A 10 -22.88 6.98 -12.43
N PHE A 11 -21.56 7.15 -12.51
CA PHE A 11 -20.73 7.62 -11.41
C PHE A 11 -20.01 8.92 -11.78
N ARG A 12 -19.67 9.74 -10.77
CA ARG A 12 -18.94 11.01 -10.95
C ARG A 12 -17.62 10.87 -11.73
N CYS A 13 -17.01 9.69 -11.74
CA CYS A 13 -15.81 9.42 -12.54
C CYS A 13 -16.08 9.24 -14.05
N GLY A 14 -17.32 9.42 -14.52
CA GLY A 14 -17.70 9.26 -15.93
C GLY A 14 -17.82 7.81 -16.41
N HIS A 15 -17.85 6.84 -15.48
CA HIS A 15 -17.98 5.41 -15.80
C HIS A 15 -19.37 4.88 -15.44
N GLY A 16 -19.76 3.77 -16.05
CA GLY A 16 -21.08 3.15 -15.89
C GLY A 16 -21.99 3.48 -17.07
N ALA A 17 -23.26 3.70 -16.79
CA ALA A 17 -24.24 4.16 -17.76
C ALA A 17 -23.93 5.58 -18.25
N GLU A 18 -24.40 5.90 -19.46
CA GLU A 18 -24.31 7.27 -19.98
C GLU A 18 -25.06 8.25 -19.07
N ALA A 19 -24.50 9.44 -18.87
CA ALA A 19 -25.11 10.47 -18.04
C ALA A 19 -26.44 10.91 -18.67
N GLY A 20 -27.53 10.86 -17.91
CA GLY A 20 -28.87 11.21 -18.41
C GLY A 20 -29.59 10.09 -19.16
N ALA A 21 -29.03 8.88 -19.22
CA ALA A 21 -29.74 7.73 -19.79
C ALA A 21 -31.04 7.44 -19.01
N ALA A 22 -32.13 7.19 -19.73
CA ALA A 22 -33.44 6.91 -19.14
C ALA A 22 -33.36 5.69 -18.19
N GLY A 23 -33.80 5.86 -16.94
CA GLY A 23 -33.76 4.82 -15.92
C GLY A 23 -32.40 4.61 -15.23
N ALA A 24 -31.39 5.42 -15.54
CA ALA A 24 -30.09 5.37 -14.87
C ALA A 24 -30.06 6.24 -13.60
N VAL A 25 -29.49 5.72 -12.51
CA VAL A 25 -29.26 6.45 -11.28
C VAL A 25 -27.88 7.09 -11.30
N ALA A 26 -27.81 8.41 -11.17
CA ALA A 26 -26.55 9.14 -11.07
C ALA A 26 -26.06 9.19 -9.62
N LEU A 27 -24.84 8.70 -9.38
CA LEU A 27 -24.20 8.75 -8.08
C LEU A 27 -23.05 9.77 -8.07
N SER A 28 -23.03 10.60 -7.03
CA SER A 28 -21.98 11.61 -6.82
C SER A 28 -20.62 11.01 -6.41
N ARG A 29 -20.55 9.71 -6.10
CA ARG A 29 -19.31 9.00 -5.78
C ARG A 29 -18.58 8.49 -7.02
N VAL A 30 -17.29 8.23 -6.89
CA VAL A 30 -16.52 7.47 -7.90
C VAL A 30 -16.95 6.00 -7.91
N CYS A 31 -16.78 5.29 -9.02
CA CYS A 31 -17.15 3.89 -9.11
C CYS A 31 -16.22 2.98 -8.28
N PRO A 32 -16.68 1.78 -7.86
CA PRO A 32 -15.87 0.84 -7.07
C PRO A 32 -14.51 0.50 -7.72
N LEU A 33 -14.49 0.32 -9.04
CA LEU A 33 -13.24 0.07 -9.76
C LEU A 33 -12.26 1.26 -9.68
N CYS A 34 -12.72 2.49 -9.89
CA CYS A 34 -11.84 3.66 -9.79
C CYS A 34 -11.35 3.91 -8.36
N MET A 35 -12.16 3.57 -7.35
CA MET A 35 -11.73 3.60 -5.96
C MET A 35 -10.59 2.60 -5.71
N LEU A 36 -10.76 1.34 -6.12
CA LEU A 36 -9.74 0.31 -5.94
C LEU A 36 -8.47 0.56 -6.77
N LEU A 37 -8.60 1.14 -7.97
CA LEU A 37 -7.45 1.58 -8.76
C LEU A 37 -6.61 2.61 -8.01
N HIS A 38 -7.26 3.59 -7.39
CA HIS A 38 -6.56 4.59 -6.58
C HIS A 38 -5.88 3.96 -5.36
N GLU A 39 -6.56 3.06 -4.66
CA GLU A 39 -6.00 2.36 -3.48
C GLU A 39 -4.80 1.47 -3.84
N THR A 40 -4.88 0.76 -4.97
CA THR A 40 -3.79 -0.09 -5.46
C THR A 40 -2.68 0.68 -6.19
N GLN A 41 -2.77 2.01 -6.26
CA GLN A 41 -1.84 2.88 -6.99
C GLN A 41 -1.64 2.42 -8.45
N ARG A 42 -2.75 2.09 -9.11
CA ARG A 42 -2.80 1.63 -10.50
C ARG A 42 -3.67 2.52 -11.36
N SER A 43 -3.50 2.43 -12.67
CA SER A 43 -4.31 3.15 -13.64
C SER A 43 -5.24 2.22 -14.44
N ARG A 44 -6.33 2.79 -14.96
CA ARG A 44 -7.20 2.06 -15.90
C ARG A 44 -6.45 1.70 -17.19
N ALA A 45 -5.50 2.53 -17.63
CA ALA A 45 -4.66 2.25 -18.79
C ALA A 45 -3.82 0.98 -18.59
N GLU A 46 -3.29 0.75 -17.37
CA GLU A 46 -2.57 -0.49 -17.04
C GLU A 46 -3.48 -1.72 -17.06
N LEU A 47 -4.75 -1.61 -16.64
CA LEU A 47 -5.71 -2.70 -16.77
C LEU A 47 -6.02 -2.99 -18.25
N LEU A 48 -6.27 -1.96 -19.05
CA LEU A 48 -6.58 -2.09 -20.47
C LEU A 48 -5.41 -2.67 -21.29
N SER A 49 -4.17 -2.38 -20.89
CA SER A 49 -3.00 -2.98 -21.51
C SER A 49 -2.88 -4.48 -21.16
N ARG A 50 -3.46 -4.93 -20.05
CA ARG A 50 -3.37 -6.32 -19.59
C ARG A 50 -4.53 -7.19 -20.03
N VAL A 51 -5.74 -6.66 -20.18
CA VAL A 51 -6.89 -7.46 -20.64
C VAL A 51 -6.70 -7.93 -22.09
N ALA A 52 -7.33 -9.05 -22.45
CA ALA A 52 -7.36 -9.54 -23.81
C ALA A 52 -7.92 -8.47 -24.77
N PRO A 53 -7.31 -8.26 -25.96
CA PRO A 53 -7.70 -7.17 -26.86
C PRO A 53 -9.20 -7.06 -27.16
N PRO A 54 -9.95 -8.16 -27.41
CA PRO A 54 -11.39 -8.11 -27.70
C PRO A 54 -12.24 -7.56 -26.54
N GLN A 55 -11.75 -7.64 -25.30
CA GLN A 55 -12.48 -7.28 -24.09
C GLN A 55 -12.17 -5.86 -23.59
N ARG A 56 -11.25 -5.14 -24.25
CA ARG A 56 -10.83 -3.79 -23.83
C ARG A 56 -11.97 -2.79 -23.77
N ALA A 57 -12.86 -2.79 -24.77
CA ALA A 57 -13.99 -1.86 -24.83
C ALA A 57 -14.98 -2.10 -23.68
N ALA A 58 -15.22 -3.36 -23.32
CA ALA A 58 -16.06 -3.72 -22.18
C ALA A 58 -15.41 -3.27 -20.86
N LEU A 59 -14.13 -3.61 -20.65
CA LEU A 59 -13.40 -3.21 -19.44
C LEU A 59 -13.27 -1.69 -19.29
N ALA A 60 -13.18 -0.93 -20.38
CA ALA A 60 -13.09 0.53 -20.35
C ALA A 60 -14.28 1.18 -19.63
N ARG A 61 -15.48 0.59 -19.75
CA ARG A 61 -16.72 1.07 -19.11
C ARG A 61 -17.05 0.36 -17.79
N GLU A 62 -16.30 -0.68 -17.43
CA GLU A 62 -16.59 -1.48 -16.25
C GLU A 62 -16.47 -0.67 -14.95
N THR A 63 -17.37 -0.97 -14.01
CA THR A 63 -17.45 -0.34 -12.69
C THR A 63 -17.36 -1.35 -11.54
N ARG A 64 -17.60 -2.64 -11.82
CA ARG A 64 -17.67 -3.72 -10.84
C ARG A 64 -16.32 -4.40 -10.67
N ILE A 65 -15.88 -4.56 -9.43
CA ILE A 65 -14.65 -5.29 -9.09
C ILE A 65 -14.78 -6.80 -9.29
N GLY A 66 -15.99 -7.36 -9.18
CA GLY A 66 -16.25 -8.79 -9.38
C GLY A 66 -16.42 -9.22 -10.83
N ALA A 67 -16.34 -8.30 -11.80
CA ALA A 67 -16.47 -8.65 -13.21
C ALA A 67 -15.24 -9.44 -13.69
N SER A 68 -15.46 -10.54 -14.40
CA SER A 68 -14.40 -11.42 -14.89
C SER A 68 -14.06 -11.15 -16.36
N TYR A 69 -12.76 -11.21 -16.67
CA TYR A 69 -12.20 -11.03 -18.00
C TYR A 69 -11.04 -12.01 -18.22
N ASP A 70 -10.60 -12.14 -19.46
CA ASP A 70 -9.36 -12.83 -19.80
C ASP A 70 -8.20 -11.84 -19.77
N TRP A 71 -7.20 -12.14 -18.95
CA TRP A 71 -6.06 -11.27 -18.72
C TRP A 71 -4.79 -11.89 -19.28
N ARG A 72 -3.89 -11.04 -19.77
CA ARG A 72 -2.54 -11.41 -20.15
C ARG A 72 -1.61 -11.24 -18.95
N CYS A 73 -0.86 -12.27 -18.63
CA CYS A 73 0.14 -12.19 -17.57
C CYS A 73 1.21 -11.14 -17.89
N ALA A 74 1.46 -10.21 -16.98
CA ALA A 74 2.51 -9.20 -17.15
C ALA A 74 3.93 -9.79 -17.24
N ARG A 75 4.12 -11.05 -16.80
CA ARG A 75 5.38 -11.80 -16.92
C ARG A 75 5.46 -12.66 -18.19
N GLY A 76 4.47 -12.56 -19.09
CA GLY A 76 4.49 -13.28 -20.37
C GLY A 76 4.22 -14.78 -20.28
N HIS A 77 3.59 -15.27 -19.20
CA HIS A 77 3.16 -16.67 -19.08
C HIS A 77 1.99 -16.98 -20.04
N ASP A 78 0.75 -17.00 -19.56
CA ASP A 78 -0.43 -17.29 -20.37
C ASP A 78 -1.56 -16.30 -20.12
N ARG A 79 -2.62 -16.43 -20.94
CA ARG A 79 -3.90 -15.82 -20.64
C ARG A 79 -4.58 -16.57 -19.50
N TYR A 80 -5.32 -15.86 -18.67
CA TYR A 80 -6.03 -16.46 -17.54
C TYR A 80 -7.33 -15.71 -17.25
N PRO A 81 -8.42 -16.41 -16.88
CA PRO A 81 -9.62 -15.77 -16.38
C PRO A 81 -9.38 -15.29 -14.95
N ALA A 82 -9.83 -14.07 -14.66
CA ALA A 82 -9.86 -13.53 -13.30
C ALA A 82 -10.83 -12.35 -13.22
N THR A 83 -11.31 -12.08 -12.01
CA THR A 83 -12.02 -10.85 -11.69
C THR A 83 -11.08 -9.64 -11.72
N VAL A 84 -11.64 -8.45 -11.94
CA VAL A 84 -10.88 -7.20 -11.83
C VAL A 84 -10.25 -7.05 -10.44
N GLY A 85 -10.97 -7.43 -9.39
CA GLY A 85 -10.49 -7.47 -8.00
C GLY A 85 -9.23 -8.32 -7.86
N GLU A 86 -9.27 -9.59 -8.26
CA GLU A 86 -8.12 -10.50 -8.18
C GLU A 86 -6.89 -10.00 -8.95
N VAL A 87 -7.08 -9.34 -10.09
CA VAL A 87 -5.96 -8.77 -10.85
C VAL A 87 -5.34 -7.56 -10.15
N LEU A 88 -6.15 -6.77 -9.44
CA LEU A 88 -5.72 -5.60 -8.69
C LEU A 88 -5.08 -5.96 -7.35
N THR A 89 -5.62 -6.95 -6.63
CA THR A 89 -5.20 -7.27 -5.26
C THR A 89 -4.32 -8.52 -5.15
N GLY A 90 -4.29 -9.37 -6.18
CA GLY A 90 -3.68 -10.69 -6.11
C GLY A 90 -2.66 -11.03 -7.21
N PRO A 91 -2.02 -12.21 -7.08
CA PRO A 91 -1.11 -12.75 -8.09
C PRO A 91 -1.83 -13.02 -9.40
N SER A 92 -1.21 -12.58 -10.49
CA SER A 92 -1.81 -12.53 -11.83
C SER A 92 -2.32 -13.90 -12.32
N CYS A 93 -1.43 -14.84 -12.68
CA CYS A 93 -1.82 -16.15 -13.24
C CYS A 93 -1.44 -17.32 -12.31
N ALA A 94 -1.89 -18.54 -12.63
CA ALA A 94 -1.55 -19.76 -11.89
C ALA A 94 -0.04 -19.94 -11.71
N LYS A 95 0.76 -19.75 -12.76
CA LYS A 95 2.22 -19.83 -12.67
C LYS A 95 2.84 -18.75 -11.78
N CYS A 96 2.28 -17.53 -11.78
CA CYS A 96 2.70 -16.48 -10.83
C CYS A 96 2.35 -16.84 -9.38
N ARG A 97 1.21 -17.50 -9.15
CA ARG A 97 0.82 -18.00 -7.83
C ARG A 97 1.80 -19.07 -7.34
N SER A 98 2.07 -20.07 -8.17
CA SER A 98 3.03 -21.13 -7.84
C SER A 98 4.42 -20.58 -7.56
N ASN A 99 4.90 -19.63 -8.37
CA ASN A 99 6.21 -19.00 -8.15
C ASN A 99 6.26 -18.18 -6.85
N ALA A 100 5.18 -17.47 -6.52
CA ALA A 100 5.10 -16.72 -5.26
C ALA A 100 5.09 -17.67 -4.03
N ALA A 101 4.52 -18.86 -4.18
CA ALA A 101 4.49 -19.89 -3.14
C ALA A 101 5.78 -20.75 -3.09
N ALA A 102 6.69 -20.60 -4.06
CA ALA A 102 7.87 -21.46 -4.17
C ALA A 102 8.85 -21.24 -2.99
N PRO A 103 9.62 -22.27 -2.58
CA PRO A 103 10.56 -22.15 -1.47
C PRO A 103 11.58 -21.03 -1.62
N GLY A 104 12.04 -20.73 -2.84
CA GLY A 104 12.96 -19.62 -3.11
C GLY A 104 12.38 -18.24 -2.78
N ALA A 105 11.09 -18.03 -3.06
CA ALA A 105 10.39 -16.80 -2.70
C ALA A 105 10.30 -16.59 -1.18
N ARG A 106 10.18 -17.69 -0.41
CA ARG A 106 10.24 -17.65 1.06
C ARG A 106 11.64 -17.33 1.59
N ARG A 107 12.71 -17.78 0.91
CA ARG A 107 14.10 -17.49 1.31
C ARG A 107 14.45 -16.02 1.16
N GLU A 108 13.89 -15.35 0.16
CA GLU A 108 14.10 -13.91 -0.05
C GLU A 108 13.13 -13.03 0.75
N ALA A 109 12.17 -13.63 1.45
CA ALA A 109 11.18 -12.90 2.22
C ALA A 109 11.82 -12.12 3.38
N GLY A 110 11.39 -10.87 3.54
CA GLY A 110 11.89 -9.95 4.55
C GLY A 110 13.22 -9.28 4.19
N VAL A 111 13.78 -9.53 3.00
CA VAL A 111 14.95 -8.80 2.51
C VAL A 111 14.54 -7.39 2.10
N ALA A 112 15.20 -6.39 2.69
CA ALA A 112 15.11 -5.01 2.22
C ALA A 112 15.96 -4.83 0.96
N PHE A 113 15.43 -4.11 -0.03
CA PHE A 113 16.12 -3.85 -1.29
C PHE A 113 15.80 -2.45 -1.83
N MET A 114 16.63 -2.00 -2.77
CA MET A 114 16.35 -0.80 -3.54
C MET A 114 15.49 -1.17 -4.75
N LYS A 115 14.32 -0.53 -4.88
CA LYS A 115 13.52 -0.55 -6.10
C LYS A 115 13.78 0.74 -6.89
N PRO A 116 14.55 0.68 -7.98
CA PRO A 116 14.85 1.85 -8.80
C PRO A 116 13.58 2.44 -9.42
N GLY A 117 13.51 3.76 -9.51
CA GLY A 117 12.40 4.46 -10.18
C GLY A 117 11.07 4.44 -9.44
N LEU A 118 11.03 3.97 -8.19
CA LEU A 118 9.84 4.10 -7.34
C LEU A 118 9.62 5.59 -7.01
N ARG A 119 8.71 6.23 -7.75
CA ARG A 119 8.25 7.61 -7.50
C ARG A 119 7.06 7.57 -6.55
N LEU A 120 7.31 7.31 -5.27
CA LEU A 120 6.29 7.59 -4.25
C LEU A 120 6.23 9.11 -4.08
N GLY A 121 5.04 9.67 -4.05
CA GLY A 121 4.87 11.08 -3.70
C GLY A 121 5.22 11.26 -2.23
N THR A 122 6.49 11.50 -1.93
CA THR A 122 6.92 11.72 -0.55
C THR A 122 6.37 13.05 -0.07
N SER A 123 5.54 13.02 0.97
CA SER A 123 5.01 14.25 1.56
C SER A 123 6.13 15.09 2.18
N GLN A 124 5.92 16.41 2.30
CA GLN A 124 6.86 17.28 3.03
C GLN A 124 7.07 16.80 4.48
N VAL A 125 6.04 16.18 5.06
CA VAL A 125 6.10 15.64 6.43
C VAL A 125 6.97 14.39 6.51
N GLU A 126 6.87 13.46 5.56
CA GLU A 126 7.77 12.31 5.48
C GLU A 126 9.23 12.72 5.28
N GLN A 127 9.49 13.75 4.46
CA GLN A 127 10.85 14.30 4.29
C GLN A 127 11.38 14.87 5.60
N ARG A 128 10.55 15.63 6.32
CA ARG A 128 10.89 16.18 7.63
C ARG A 128 11.13 15.07 8.66
N LEU A 129 10.29 14.03 8.70
CA LEU A 129 10.48 12.87 9.57
C LEU A 129 11.82 12.19 9.29
N ARG A 130 12.15 11.97 8.01
CA ARG A 130 13.42 11.36 7.61
C ARG A 130 14.62 12.20 8.06
N MET A 131 14.55 13.52 7.92
CA MET A 131 15.59 14.44 8.37
C MET A 131 15.77 14.37 9.89
N LEU A 132 14.69 14.52 10.67
CA LEU A 132 14.75 14.52 12.14
C LEU A 132 15.20 13.17 12.71
N LEU A 133 14.80 12.05 12.09
CA LEU A 133 15.32 10.73 12.44
C LEU A 133 16.81 10.61 12.06
N GLY A 134 17.20 11.16 10.91
CA GLY A 134 18.57 11.21 10.44
C GLY A 134 19.52 12.05 11.29
N GLU A 135 19.00 12.86 12.22
CA GLU A 135 19.79 13.56 13.25
C GLU A 135 20.03 12.68 14.50
N ARG A 136 19.21 11.64 14.70
CA ARG A 136 19.27 10.75 15.87
C ARG A 136 19.95 9.43 15.57
N ILE A 137 19.67 8.86 14.41
CA ILE A 137 20.16 7.55 13.99
C ILE A 137 20.71 7.59 12.57
N ARG A 138 21.72 6.75 12.31
CA ARG A 138 22.28 6.49 10.99
C ARG A 138 21.27 5.73 10.14
N LEU A 139 20.46 6.48 9.39
CA LEU A 139 19.51 5.91 8.44
C LEU A 139 20.22 5.32 7.22
N HIS A 140 19.75 4.16 6.76
CA HIS A 140 20.25 3.54 5.54
C HIS A 140 19.43 4.01 4.33
N HIS A 141 20.05 4.69 3.38
CA HIS A 141 19.34 5.32 2.25
C HIS A 141 19.24 4.45 0.99
N ARG A 142 19.87 3.26 0.96
CA ARG A 142 19.94 2.41 -0.24
C ARG A 142 18.86 1.33 -0.31
N VAL A 143 17.77 1.47 0.44
CA VAL A 143 16.61 0.56 0.36
C VAL A 143 15.32 1.33 0.57
N ASN A 144 14.26 0.91 -0.12
CA ASN A 144 12.94 1.53 -0.06
C ASN A 144 11.79 0.51 -0.15
N ALA A 145 12.11 -0.79 -0.17
CA ALA A 145 11.14 -1.86 -0.29
C ALA A 145 11.57 -3.07 0.54
N VAL A 146 10.59 -3.86 0.99
CA VAL A 146 10.78 -5.15 1.66
C VAL A 146 10.08 -6.22 0.87
N ARG A 147 10.76 -7.33 0.55
CA ARG A 147 10.13 -8.50 -0.08
C ARG A 147 9.22 -9.21 0.92
N THR A 148 8.06 -9.66 0.47
CA THR A 148 7.07 -10.31 1.34
C THR A 148 6.92 -11.80 1.01
N ALA A 149 6.45 -12.59 1.98
CA ALA A 149 6.23 -14.03 1.77
C ALA A 149 4.97 -14.30 0.93
N ARG A 150 4.00 -13.38 0.97
CA ARG A 150 2.76 -13.41 0.19
C ARG A 150 2.56 -12.13 -0.61
N MET A 151 1.62 -12.14 -1.55
CA MET A 151 1.26 -10.94 -2.31
C MET A 151 0.44 -9.99 -1.42
N PHE A 152 0.72 -8.70 -1.54
CA PHE A 152 -0.06 -7.60 -0.98
C PHE A 152 -0.35 -6.61 -2.12
N TYR A 153 -1.63 -6.32 -2.38
CA TYR A 153 -2.09 -5.54 -3.54
C TYR A 153 -1.45 -5.94 -4.88
N GLY A 154 -1.30 -7.25 -5.09
CA GLY A 154 -0.74 -7.88 -6.28
C GLY A 154 0.76 -7.61 -6.49
N LYS A 155 1.48 -7.19 -5.45
CA LYS A 155 2.94 -7.08 -5.39
C LYS A 155 3.49 -8.00 -4.30
N GLN A 156 4.68 -8.53 -4.50
CA GLN A 156 5.37 -9.35 -3.49
C GLN A 156 6.41 -8.51 -2.75
N GLU A 157 6.01 -7.29 -2.45
CA GLU A 157 6.84 -6.27 -1.84
C GLU A 157 5.94 -5.21 -1.22
N VAL A 158 6.41 -4.63 -0.13
CA VAL A 158 5.78 -3.51 0.57
C VAL A 158 6.77 -2.33 0.57
N TRP A 159 6.25 -1.11 0.49
CA TRP A 159 7.02 0.12 0.49
C TRP A 159 6.62 0.99 1.69
N PRO A 160 7.34 0.88 2.82
CA PRO A 160 7.15 1.78 3.95
C PRO A 160 7.76 3.16 3.71
N ASP A 161 7.27 4.17 4.43
CA ASP A 161 7.81 5.53 4.33
C ASP A 161 9.30 5.56 4.67
N ILE A 162 9.69 4.90 5.77
CA ILE A 162 11.08 4.78 6.20
C ILE A 162 11.36 3.34 6.62
N LEU A 163 12.52 2.83 6.18
CA LEU A 163 13.05 1.55 6.58
C LEU A 163 14.29 1.75 7.47
N VAL A 164 14.37 0.97 8.54
CA VAL A 164 15.56 0.80 9.38
C VAL A 164 15.98 -0.67 9.33
N PRO A 165 16.66 -1.11 8.24
CA PRO A 165 16.92 -2.53 7.98
C PRO A 165 17.76 -3.22 9.06
N GLN A 166 18.68 -2.49 9.68
CA GLN A 166 19.54 -3.00 10.75
C GLN A 166 18.72 -3.45 11.96
N LEU A 167 17.52 -2.90 12.15
CA LEU A 167 16.58 -3.28 13.20
C LEU A 167 15.41 -4.10 12.68
N ARG A 168 15.25 -4.27 11.36
CA ARG A 168 14.02 -4.78 10.72
C ARG A 168 12.79 -4.04 11.27
N ILE A 169 12.85 -2.71 11.25
CA ILE A 169 11.74 -1.83 11.63
C ILE A 169 11.35 -0.98 10.41
N ALA A 170 10.06 -0.96 10.11
CA ALA A 170 9.43 -0.04 9.19
C ALA A 170 8.73 1.08 9.98
N ILE A 171 8.75 2.30 9.45
CA ILE A 171 8.08 3.45 10.05
C ILE A 171 7.11 4.01 9.02
N GLU A 172 5.87 4.25 9.46
CA GLU A 172 4.77 4.82 8.67
C GLU A 172 4.30 6.12 9.33
N TYR A 173 4.01 7.13 8.53
CA TYR A 173 3.38 8.37 8.96
C TYR A 173 2.00 8.50 8.31
N ASP A 174 0.96 8.37 9.12
CA ASP A 174 -0.42 8.50 8.65
C ASP A 174 -1.01 9.85 9.04
N ASP A 175 -1.61 10.50 8.06
CA ASP A 175 -2.43 11.69 8.26
C ASP A 175 -3.70 11.58 7.40
N PRO A 176 -4.90 11.85 7.95
CA PRO A 176 -6.15 11.70 7.21
C PRO A 176 -6.28 12.72 6.06
N GLY A 177 -5.36 13.69 5.99
CA GLY A 177 -5.23 14.72 4.98
C GLY A 177 -6.36 15.74 5.03
N ARG A 178 -6.32 16.72 4.12
CA ARG A 178 -7.38 17.74 3.99
C ARG A 178 -8.77 17.15 3.77
N SER A 179 -8.85 15.96 3.17
CA SER A 179 -10.10 15.28 2.86
C SER A 179 -10.71 14.50 4.03
N ARG A 180 -9.97 14.34 5.15
CA ARG A 180 -10.33 13.56 6.35
C ARG A 180 -10.83 12.14 6.06
N ARG A 181 -10.30 11.49 5.02
CA ARG A 181 -10.75 10.17 4.55
C ARG A 181 -9.61 9.18 4.31
N ALA A 182 -8.36 9.61 4.42
CA ALA A 182 -7.25 8.67 4.41
C ALA A 182 -7.19 7.93 5.76
N HIS A 183 -6.75 6.67 5.74
CA HIS A 183 -6.52 5.85 6.94
C HIS A 183 -7.73 5.61 7.87
N LEU A 184 -8.96 5.68 7.33
CA LEU A 184 -10.20 5.36 8.04
C LEU A 184 -10.95 4.22 7.34
N GLY A 185 -11.61 3.36 8.11
CA GLY A 185 -12.47 2.28 7.61
C GLY A 185 -11.70 1.24 6.78
N LEU A 186 -12.10 1.03 5.52
CA LEU A 186 -11.44 0.05 4.63
C LEU A 186 -9.93 0.31 4.45
N LYS A 187 -9.49 1.57 4.57
CA LYS A 187 -8.06 1.91 4.53
C LYS A 187 -7.31 1.50 5.79
N GLU A 188 -7.97 1.54 6.95
CA GLU A 188 -7.38 1.06 8.19
C GLU A 188 -7.22 -0.46 8.18
N ALA A 189 -8.20 -1.21 7.66
CA ALA A 189 -8.08 -2.65 7.48
C ALA A 189 -6.91 -3.03 6.53
N SER A 190 -6.71 -2.25 5.46
CA SER A 190 -5.55 -2.35 4.58
C SER A 190 -4.23 -2.06 5.29
N ASP A 191 -4.19 -1.05 6.17
CA ASP A 191 -3.00 -0.71 6.95
C ASP A 191 -2.65 -1.84 7.94
N ILE A 192 -3.65 -2.48 8.55
CA ILE A 192 -3.46 -3.67 9.40
C ILE A 192 -2.87 -4.83 8.58
N GLU A 193 -3.45 -5.12 7.41
CA GLU A 193 -2.95 -6.20 6.54
C GLU A 193 -1.51 -5.93 6.07
N LYS A 194 -1.17 -4.67 5.76
CA LYS A 194 0.21 -4.25 5.43
C LYS A 194 1.17 -4.56 6.58
N ASP A 195 0.79 -4.22 7.81
CA ASP A 195 1.60 -4.47 9.00
C ASP A 195 1.76 -5.98 9.24
N GLU A 196 0.70 -6.78 9.11
CA GLU A 196 0.75 -8.24 9.21
C GLU A 196 1.71 -8.86 8.19
N VAL A 197 1.62 -8.42 6.92
CA VAL A 197 2.51 -8.89 5.84
C VAL A 197 3.98 -8.61 6.15
N LEU A 198 4.28 -7.47 6.78
CA LEU A 198 5.64 -7.14 7.24
C LEU A 198 6.07 -8.00 8.44
N ARG A 199 5.19 -8.20 9.42
CA ARG A 199 5.45 -9.04 10.60
C ARG A 199 5.68 -10.50 10.26
N GLU A 200 4.95 -11.06 9.31
CA GLU A 200 5.15 -12.42 8.78
C GLU A 200 6.59 -12.66 8.29
N VAL A 201 7.26 -11.59 7.85
CA VAL A 201 8.65 -11.65 7.37
C VAL A 201 9.64 -11.03 8.35
N GLY A 202 9.28 -10.94 9.64
CA GLY A 202 10.16 -10.53 10.72
C GLY A 202 10.47 -9.04 10.76
N TRP A 203 9.59 -8.19 10.22
CA TRP A 203 9.65 -6.74 10.38
C TRP A 203 8.63 -6.26 11.40
N GLU A 204 9.01 -5.30 12.24
CA GLU A 204 8.04 -4.59 13.07
C GLU A 204 7.69 -3.24 12.44
N VAL A 205 6.48 -2.76 12.73
CA VAL A 205 5.99 -1.47 12.21
C VAL A 205 5.76 -0.51 13.37
N ILE A 206 6.40 0.66 13.31
CA ILE A 206 6.09 1.82 14.16
C ILE A 206 5.24 2.77 13.34
N ARG A 207 4.05 3.12 13.83
CA ARG A 207 3.10 3.95 13.08
C ARG A 207 2.83 5.26 13.80
N ILE A 208 3.13 6.38 13.15
CA ILE A 208 2.81 7.72 13.66
C ILE A 208 1.41 8.07 13.14
N ARG A 209 0.45 8.14 14.06
CA ARG A 209 -0.98 8.40 13.77
C ARG A 209 -1.29 9.85 14.10
N ALA A 210 -1.24 10.72 13.08
CA ALA A 210 -1.47 12.15 13.23
C ALA A 210 -2.94 12.54 12.98
N GLY A 211 -3.28 13.82 13.20
CA GLY A 211 -4.55 14.38 12.71
C GLY A 211 -5.83 13.80 13.33
N GLY A 212 -5.74 13.22 14.54
CA GLY A 212 -6.89 12.64 15.25
C GLY A 212 -7.16 11.18 14.90
N LEU A 213 -6.23 10.49 14.24
CA LEU A 213 -6.28 9.05 14.04
C LEU A 213 -6.04 8.31 15.36
N GLU A 214 -6.76 7.21 15.57
CA GLU A 214 -6.55 6.33 16.72
C GLU A 214 -5.31 5.44 16.54
N ALA A 215 -4.85 4.86 17.65
CA ALA A 215 -3.74 3.91 17.65
C ALA A 215 -4.11 2.64 16.89
N LEU A 216 -3.21 2.19 16.02
CA LEU A 216 -3.30 0.92 15.30
C LEU A 216 -2.25 -0.05 15.87
N GLY A 217 -2.60 -0.73 16.97
CA GLY A 217 -1.72 -1.68 17.64
C GLY A 217 -0.68 -1.06 18.60
N PRO A 218 0.20 -1.89 19.19
CA PRO A 218 1.01 -1.53 20.36
C PRO A 218 2.16 -0.56 20.07
N TYR A 219 2.56 -0.42 18.80
CA TYR A 219 3.68 0.43 18.36
C TYR A 219 3.19 1.66 17.60
N SER A 220 2.00 2.15 17.97
CA SER A 220 1.45 3.40 17.46
C SER A 220 1.82 4.58 18.35
N ILE A 221 2.17 5.70 17.72
CA ILE A 221 2.35 7.01 18.36
C ILE A 221 1.23 7.91 17.88
N VAL A 222 0.26 8.20 18.75
CA VAL A 222 -0.84 9.13 18.43
C VAL A 222 -0.39 10.55 18.72
N CYS A 223 -0.53 11.44 17.74
CA CYS A 223 -0.12 12.83 17.88
C CYS A 223 -1.03 13.78 17.09
N ARG A 224 -0.90 15.09 17.35
CA ARG A 224 -1.55 16.11 16.51
C ARG A 224 -0.80 16.34 15.20
N GLY A 225 0.52 16.13 15.21
CA GLY A 225 1.41 16.26 14.07
C GLY A 225 2.87 15.99 14.48
N LEU A 226 3.77 15.98 13.50
CA LEU A 226 5.19 15.66 13.71
C LEU A 226 5.93 16.72 14.54
N THR A 227 6.53 16.30 15.66
CA THR A 227 7.40 17.10 16.55
C THR A 227 8.69 16.35 16.88
N LEU A 228 9.68 17.01 17.47
CA LEU A 228 10.90 16.34 17.95
C LEU A 228 10.59 15.24 18.97
N ALA A 229 9.68 15.50 19.90
CA ALA A 229 9.26 14.51 20.90
C ALA A 229 8.63 13.26 20.28
N VAL A 230 7.86 13.40 19.19
CA VAL A 230 7.35 12.25 18.43
C VAL A 230 8.50 11.44 17.85
N VAL A 231 9.55 12.09 17.34
CA VAL A 231 10.72 11.40 16.79
C VAL A 231 11.53 10.72 17.89
N ASP A 232 11.66 11.33 19.07
CA ASP A 232 12.29 10.71 20.24
C ASP A 232 11.52 9.46 20.69
N GLU A 233 10.18 9.52 20.69
CA GLU A 233 9.33 8.37 20.99
C GLU A 233 9.48 7.23 19.96
N VAL A 234 9.68 7.55 18.68
CA VAL A 234 10.02 6.53 17.67
C VAL A 234 11.30 5.80 18.06
N VAL A 235 12.35 6.52 18.47
CA VAL A 235 13.61 5.90 18.91
C VAL A 235 13.41 5.09 20.18
N ALA A 236 12.59 5.57 21.13
CA ALA A 236 12.23 4.81 22.33
C ALA A 236 11.48 3.51 21.97
N LEU A 237 10.57 3.53 21.00
CA LEU A 237 9.93 2.33 20.47
C LEU A 237 10.94 1.36 19.83
N MET A 238 11.91 1.87 19.07
CA MET A 238 12.97 0.99 18.52
C MET A 238 13.70 0.24 19.63
N ARG A 239 13.97 0.91 20.76
CA ARG A 239 14.61 0.30 21.94
C ARG A 239 13.71 -0.74 22.58
N ARG A 240 12.42 -0.45 22.75
CA ARG A 240 11.45 -1.43 23.25
C ARG A 240 11.35 -2.66 22.37
N ILE A 241 11.48 -2.51 21.05
CA ILE A 241 11.29 -3.58 20.07
C ILE A 241 12.57 -4.43 19.87
N ARG A 242 13.77 -3.83 19.90
CA ARG A 242 15.04 -4.51 19.57
C ARG A 242 16.11 -4.46 20.67
N GLY A 243 15.84 -3.77 21.77
CA GLY A 243 16.78 -3.56 22.87
C GLY A 243 17.74 -2.39 22.63
N ASP A 244 18.23 -1.82 23.73
CA ASP A 244 19.09 -0.63 23.72
C ASP A 244 20.37 -0.85 22.93
N ALA A 245 21.07 -1.95 23.16
CA ALA A 245 22.34 -2.24 22.49
C ALA A 245 22.23 -2.26 20.97
N ALA A 246 21.07 -2.64 20.42
CA ALA A 246 20.83 -2.63 18.98
C ALA A 246 20.68 -1.20 18.42
N VAL A 247 19.97 -0.34 19.15
CA VAL A 247 19.74 1.06 18.78
C VAL A 247 20.98 1.91 19.00
N GLU A 248 21.76 1.67 20.05
CA GLU A 248 23.01 2.38 20.33
C GLU A 248 24.00 2.35 19.16
N ARG A 249 24.10 1.21 18.47
CA ARG A 249 24.97 1.07 17.29
C ARG A 249 24.57 2.00 16.13
N LEU A 250 23.32 2.45 16.13
CA LEU A 250 22.78 3.32 15.10
C LEU A 250 22.78 4.79 15.51
N LEU A 251 22.92 5.13 16.80
CA LEU A 251 22.88 6.52 17.22
C LEU A 251 23.98 7.33 16.52
N ILE A 252 23.62 8.57 16.17
CA ILE A 252 24.59 9.57 15.73
C ILE A 252 25.06 10.30 17.00
N PRO A 253 26.37 10.47 17.20
CA PRO A 253 26.87 11.31 18.28
C PRO A 253 26.25 12.69 18.13
N GLN A 254 25.46 13.12 19.12
CA GLN A 254 24.98 14.50 19.12
C GLN A 254 26.21 15.39 19.30
N GLN A 255 26.53 16.18 18.28
CA GLN A 255 27.43 17.29 18.45
C GLN A 255 26.71 18.26 19.38
N HIS A 256 27.11 18.26 20.65
CA HIS A 256 26.69 19.31 21.57
C HIS A 256 27.10 20.64 20.93
N ALA A 257 26.13 21.42 20.48
CA ALA A 257 26.34 22.83 20.24
C ALA A 257 26.70 23.44 21.59
N MET A 258 27.94 23.92 21.69
CA MET A 258 28.31 24.94 22.67
C MET A 258 27.48 26.20 22.43
#